data_AF-A0A2J6NLB3-F1
#
_entry.id   AF-A0A2J6NLB3-F1
#
_cell.length_a   1.000
_cell.length_b   1.000
_cell.length_c   1.000
_cell.angle_alpha   90.00
_cell.angle_beta   90.00
_cell.angle_gamma   90.00
#
_symmetry.space_group_name_H-M   'P 1'
#
loop_
_entity.id
_entity.type
_entity.pdbx_description
1 polymer ?
#
loop_
_entity_poly.entity_id
_entity_poly.type
_entity_poly.pdbx_seq_one_letter_code
_entity_poly.pdbx_strand_id
1 'polypeptide(L)'
;MLLNILLLVILFIGINTDTLIALLFIINQCKLTTALYSVVLSDITLWVTGIIIGKTFTIVFPTWITGFMGFLLLWMVIRPQATTTTRQLNQPGFASIFLLCISLGGDNLAVYIPWVTNLNIQSIMIITLVFICCSIAMTLIAKSIILIKPLIYLLKRYSGYCTKLVYLFSGIRIIYNSHVIRHLIAII
;
A
#
# COMPACT_ATOMS: atom_id res chain seq x y z
N MET A 1 -2.05 6.87 21.25
CA MET A 1 -2.32 7.51 19.95
C MET A 1 -3.73 7.10 19.53
N LEU A 2 -4.69 8.03 19.45
CA LEU A 2 -6.04 7.68 19.03
C LEU A 2 -6.00 7.20 17.58
N LEU A 3 -6.50 5.99 17.31
CA LEU A 3 -6.50 5.41 15.96
C LEU A 3 -7.51 6.17 15.10
N ASN A 4 -7.04 7.02 14.19
CA ASN A 4 -7.93 7.74 13.28
C ASN A 4 -8.24 6.86 12.06
N ILE A 5 -9.43 6.24 12.07
CA ILE A 5 -9.91 5.35 11.00
C ILE A 5 -9.96 6.08 9.65
N LEU A 6 -10.30 7.37 9.62
CA LEU A 6 -10.32 8.14 8.39
C LEU A 6 -8.92 8.23 7.76
N LEU A 7 -7.91 8.47 8.59
CA LEU A 7 -6.52 8.53 8.13
C LEU A 7 -6.05 7.17 7.58
N LEU A 8 -6.46 6.07 8.21
CA LEU A 8 -6.20 4.71 7.73
C LEU A 8 -6.78 4.46 6.34
N VAL A 9 -8.04 4.86 6.13
CA VAL A 9 -8.73 4.71 4.86
C VAL A 9 -8.05 5.55 3.78
N ILE A 10 -7.71 6.81 4.08
CA ILE A 10 -6.99 7.69 3.14
C ILE A 10 -5.62 7.10 2.78
N LEU A 11 -4.89 6.60 3.77
CA LEU A 11 -3.59 5.98 3.57
C LEU A 11 -3.72 4.73 2.68
N PHE A 12 -4.66 3.84 2.99
CA PHE A 12 -4.92 2.63 2.22
C PHE A 12 -5.27 2.95 0.76
N ILE A 13 -6.22 3.88 0.54
CA ILE A 13 -6.61 4.29 -0.81
C ILE A 13 -5.40 4.83 -1.56
N GLY A 14 -4.61 5.68 -0.90
CA GLY A 14 -3.47 6.37 -1.49
C GLY A 14 -2.38 5.42 -1.98
N ILE A 15 -1.96 4.49 -1.11
CA ILE A 15 -0.88 3.55 -1.44
C ILE A 15 -1.32 2.45 -2.40
N ASN A 16 -2.60 2.04 -2.39
CA ASN A 16 -3.12 0.99 -3.28
C ASN A 16 -3.71 1.53 -4.60
N THR A 17 -3.49 2.79 -4.96
CA THR A 17 -4.02 3.36 -6.23
C THR A 17 -3.49 2.65 -7.47
N ASP A 18 -2.22 2.23 -7.46
CA ASP A 18 -1.62 1.47 -8.58
C ASP A 18 -2.25 0.08 -8.74
N THR A 19 -2.51 -0.61 -7.62
CA THR A 19 -3.25 -1.88 -7.58
C THR A 19 -4.67 -1.71 -8.11
N LEU A 20 -5.38 -0.64 -7.73
CA LEU A 20 -6.72 -0.34 -8.23
C LEU A 20 -6.73 -0.21 -9.77
N ILE A 21 -5.75 0.48 -10.36
CA ILE A 21 -5.68 0.61 -11.82
C ILE A 21 -5.37 -0.71 -12.50
N ALA A 22 -4.40 -1.46 -11.98
CA ALA A 22 -4.07 -2.76 -12.54
C ALA A 22 -5.30 -3.68 -12.51
N LEU A 23 -6.08 -3.63 -11.43
CA LEU A 23 -7.32 -4.37 -11.28
C LEU A 23 -8.38 -3.94 -12.30
N LEU A 24 -8.52 -2.65 -12.61
CA LEU A 24 -9.47 -2.15 -13.63
C LEU A 24 -9.22 -2.76 -15.02
N PHE A 25 -8.00 -3.14 -15.38
CA PHE A 25 -7.73 -3.77 -16.68
C PHE A 25 -8.09 -5.26 -16.73
N ILE A 26 -8.15 -5.92 -15.58
CA ILE A 26 -8.20 -7.38 -15.44
C ILE A 26 -9.57 -7.86 -14.93
N ILE A 27 -10.29 -7.03 -14.17
CA ILE A 27 -11.53 -7.42 -13.48
C ILE A 27 -12.71 -7.79 -14.40
N ASN A 28 -12.65 -7.44 -15.69
CA ASN A 28 -13.62 -7.91 -16.70
C ASN A 28 -13.28 -9.27 -17.31
N GLN A 29 -12.06 -9.77 -17.08
CA GLN A 29 -11.57 -11.03 -17.64
C GLN A 29 -11.63 -12.18 -16.61
N CYS A 30 -11.98 -11.90 -15.36
CA CYS A 30 -12.09 -12.88 -14.28
C CYS A 30 -13.43 -12.78 -13.53
N LYS A 31 -13.77 -13.85 -12.79
CA LYS A 31 -14.92 -13.85 -11.89
C LYS A 31 -14.67 -12.87 -10.73
N LEU A 32 -15.71 -12.14 -10.31
CA LEU A 32 -15.61 -11.18 -9.20
C LEU A 32 -15.13 -11.84 -7.91
N THR A 33 -15.59 -13.07 -7.63
CA THR A 33 -15.17 -13.85 -6.46
C THR A 33 -13.67 -14.14 -6.49
N THR A 34 -13.12 -14.53 -7.64
CA THR A 34 -11.68 -14.75 -7.81
C THR A 34 -10.89 -13.47 -7.57
N ALA A 35 -11.35 -12.33 -8.11
CA ALA A 35 -10.72 -11.03 -7.86
C ALA A 35 -10.74 -10.67 -6.37
N LEU A 36 -11.89 -10.81 -5.71
CA LEU A 36 -12.06 -10.52 -4.28
C LEU A 36 -11.08 -11.30 -3.42
N TYR A 37 -11.06 -12.63 -3.54
CA TYR A 37 -10.15 -13.45 -2.74
C TYR A 37 -8.69 -13.15 -3.03
N SER A 38 -8.33 -12.92 -4.30
CA SER A 38 -6.93 -12.66 -4.68
C SER A 38 -6.43 -11.33 -4.13
N VAL A 39 -7.22 -10.24 -4.27
CA VAL A 39 -6.85 -8.90 -3.80
C VAL A 39 -6.77 -8.87 -2.28
N VAL A 40 -7.81 -9.36 -1.58
CA VAL A 40 -7.83 -9.41 -0.12
C VAL A 40 -6.66 -10.23 0.42
N LEU A 41 -6.39 -11.40 -0.16
CA LEU A 41 -5.25 -12.21 0.29
C LEU A 41 -3.93 -11.50 0.04
N SER A 42 -3.76 -10.81 -1.08
CA SER A 42 -2.53 -10.05 -1.38
C SER A 42 -2.29 -8.94 -0.36
N ASP A 43 -3.31 -8.12 -0.09
CA ASP A 43 -3.22 -7.03 0.87
C ASP A 43 -2.95 -7.52 2.29
N ILE A 44 -3.63 -8.61 2.72
CA ILE A 44 -3.35 -9.26 4.00
C ILE A 44 -1.91 -9.79 4.03
N THR A 45 -1.44 -10.41 2.95
CA THR A 45 -0.07 -10.97 2.90
C THR A 45 0.95 -9.85 3.05
N LEU A 46 0.84 -8.76 2.28
CA LEU A 46 1.72 -7.60 2.40
C LEU A 46 1.68 -6.96 3.80
N TRP A 47 0.47 -6.82 4.37
CA TRP A 47 0.29 -6.29 5.72
C TRP A 47 0.95 -7.18 6.78
N VAL A 48 0.72 -8.49 6.74
CA VAL A 48 1.33 -9.47 7.64
C VAL A 48 2.86 -9.50 7.48
N THR A 49 3.36 -9.46 6.25
CA THR A 49 4.80 -9.33 5.99
C THR A 49 5.35 -8.04 6.61
N GLY A 50 4.66 -6.91 6.47
CA GLY A 50 5.01 -5.65 7.11
C GLY A 50 5.03 -5.74 8.65
N ILE A 51 4.05 -6.43 9.25
CA ILE A 51 4.01 -6.68 10.70
C ILE A 51 5.22 -7.49 11.15
N ILE A 52 5.48 -8.63 10.48
CA ILE A 52 6.58 -9.54 10.83
C ILE A 52 7.90 -8.80 10.71
N ILE A 53 8.16 -8.15 9.57
CA ILE A 53 9.40 -7.41 9.35
C ILE A 53 9.51 -6.27 10.36
N GLY A 54 8.48 -5.43 10.53
CA GLY A 54 8.55 -4.28 11.42
C GLY A 54 8.77 -4.65 12.89
N LYS A 55 8.06 -5.66 13.40
CA LYS A 55 8.23 -6.11 14.79
C LYS A 55 9.56 -6.80 15.01
N THR A 56 10.01 -7.67 14.10
CA THR A 56 11.32 -8.32 14.22
C THR A 56 12.46 -7.32 14.08
N PHE A 57 12.32 -6.33 13.20
CA PHE A 57 13.30 -5.27 13.01
C PHE A 57 13.53 -4.48 14.29
N THR A 58 12.49 -4.15 15.06
CA THR A 58 12.64 -3.45 16.35
C THR A 58 13.21 -4.28 17.49
N ILE A 59 13.28 -5.60 17.34
CA ILE A 59 13.96 -6.47 18.31
C ILE A 59 15.48 -6.41 18.10
N VAL A 60 15.90 -6.32 16.83
CA VAL A 60 17.33 -6.34 16.44
C VAL A 60 17.92 -4.92 16.40
N PHE A 61 17.14 -3.93 15.98
CA PHE A 61 17.58 -2.58 15.69
C PHE A 61 16.86 -1.53 16.53
N PRO A 62 17.51 -0.41 16.84
CA PRO A 62 16.85 0.76 17.42
C PRO A 62 15.68 1.25 16.55
N THR A 63 14.61 1.71 17.20
CA THR A 63 13.37 2.15 16.55
C THR A 63 13.58 3.28 15.53
N TRP A 64 14.56 4.16 15.76
CA TRP A 64 14.86 5.29 14.88
C TRP A 64 15.30 4.85 13.46
N ILE A 65 15.87 3.64 13.32
CA ILE A 65 16.31 3.11 12.02
C ILE A 65 15.14 2.90 11.07
N THR A 66 13.93 2.66 11.57
CA THR A 66 12.74 2.59 10.70
C THR A 66 12.43 3.93 10.00
N GLY A 67 13.01 5.03 10.48
CA GLY A 67 13.02 6.33 9.81
C GLY A 67 13.62 6.30 8.40
N PHE A 68 14.53 5.36 8.11
CA PHE A 68 15.10 5.22 6.76
C PHE A 68 14.07 4.85 5.70
N MET A 69 12.98 4.18 6.09
CA MET A 69 11.86 3.91 5.17
C MET A 69 11.22 5.21 4.67
N GLY A 70 11.24 6.27 5.48
CA GLY A 70 10.76 7.58 5.04
C GLY A 70 11.64 8.20 3.96
N PHE A 71 12.98 8.06 4.07
CA PHE A 71 13.89 8.48 2.99
C PHE A 71 13.69 7.65 1.72
N LEU A 72 13.45 6.34 1.87
CA LEU A 72 13.13 5.45 0.74
C LEU A 72 11.86 5.92 0.01
N LEU A 73 10.79 6.25 0.75
CA LEU A 73 9.57 6.81 0.16
C LEU A 73 9.81 8.13 -0.56
N LEU A 74 10.59 9.04 0.03
CA LEU A 74 10.94 10.32 -0.62
C LEU A 74 11.75 10.10 -1.90
N TRP A 75 12.65 9.12 -1.92
CA TRP A 75 13.39 8.75 -3.12
C TRP A 75 12.47 8.19 -4.21
N MET A 76 11.44 7.42 -3.85
CA MET A 76 10.42 6.93 -4.78
C MET A 76 9.58 8.05 -5.40
N VAL A 77 9.38 9.19 -4.72
CA VAL A 77 8.69 10.36 -5.30
C VAL A 77 9.41 10.89 -6.54
N ILE A 78 10.74 10.90 -6.50
CA ILE A 78 11.58 11.47 -7.57
C ILE A 78 11.70 10.48 -8.74
N ARG A 79 11.67 9.17 -8.46
CA ARG A 79 11.78 8.18 -9.53
C ARG A 79 10.54 8.13 -10.42
N PRO A 80 10.72 7.81 -11.72
CA PRO A 80 9.60 7.48 -12.58
C PRO A 80 8.95 6.20 -12.06
N GLN A 81 7.64 6.25 -11.81
CA GLN A 81 6.84 5.06 -11.49
C GLN A 81 6.91 4.12 -12.69
N ALA A 82 7.09 2.82 -12.46
CA ALA A 82 7.00 1.85 -13.53
C ALA A 82 5.61 1.96 -14.18
N THR A 83 5.57 2.16 -15.50
CA THR A 83 4.29 2.17 -16.21
C THR A 83 3.67 0.80 -16.09
N THR A 84 2.43 0.73 -15.59
CA THR A 84 1.63 -0.49 -15.50
C THR A 84 1.36 -1.01 -16.92
N THR A 85 2.28 -1.83 -17.43
CA THR A 85 2.11 -2.54 -18.69
C THR A 85 1.33 -3.79 -18.37
N THR A 86 0.00 -3.66 -18.28
CA THR A 86 -0.87 -4.81 -18.08
C THR A 86 -0.81 -5.69 -19.32
N ARG A 87 -0.04 -6.76 -19.26
CA ARG A 87 -0.11 -7.83 -20.26
C ARG A 87 -1.54 -8.37 -20.23
N GLN A 88 -2.19 -8.44 -21.40
CA GLN A 88 -3.48 -9.11 -21.50
C GLN A 88 -3.27 -10.58 -21.08
N LEU A 89 -3.87 -10.94 -19.95
CA LEU A 89 -3.87 -12.30 -19.45
C LEU A 89 -5.13 -12.97 -20.02
N ASN A 90 -4.97 -14.05 -20.77
CA ASN A 90 -6.13 -14.85 -21.14
C ASN A 90 -6.69 -15.50 -19.87
N GLN A 91 -7.87 -15.04 -19.42
CA GLN A 91 -8.58 -15.51 -18.22
C GLN A 91 -7.69 -15.56 -16.96
N PRO A 92 -7.35 -14.41 -16.37
CA PRO A 92 -6.48 -14.34 -15.22
C PRO A 92 -7.08 -15.12 -14.04
N GLY A 93 -6.38 -16.18 -13.65
CA GLY A 93 -6.72 -16.98 -12.48
C GLY A 93 -6.29 -16.31 -11.18
N PHE A 94 -6.63 -16.96 -10.06
CA PHE A 94 -6.32 -16.50 -8.71
C PHE A 94 -4.84 -16.11 -8.53
N ALA A 95 -3.92 -17.02 -8.88
CA ALA A 95 -2.49 -16.81 -8.70
C ALA A 95 -1.97 -15.59 -9.49
N SER A 96 -2.46 -15.36 -10.70
CA SER A 96 -2.03 -14.23 -11.53
C SER A 96 -2.43 -12.89 -10.92
N ILE A 97 -3.66 -12.78 -10.43
CA ILE A 97 -4.16 -11.55 -9.77
C ILE A 97 -3.42 -11.34 -8.45
N PHE A 98 -3.24 -12.41 -7.67
CA PHE A 98 -2.52 -12.37 -6.40
C PHE A 98 -1.08 -11.88 -6.57
N LEU A 99 -0.32 -12.50 -7.48
CA LEU A 99 1.07 -12.11 -7.76
C LEU A 99 1.18 -10.70 -8.33
N LEU A 100 0.23 -10.28 -9.17
CA LEU A 100 0.19 -8.91 -9.67
C LEU A 100 0.01 -7.90 -8.53
N CYS A 101 -0.92 -8.15 -7.62
CA CYS A 101 -1.17 -7.26 -6.48
C CYS A 101 0.03 -7.23 -5.52
N ILE A 102 0.67 -8.37 -5.25
CA ILE A 102 1.92 -8.40 -4.46
C ILE A 102 3.04 -7.61 -5.14
N SER A 103 3.21 -7.78 -6.46
CA SER A 103 4.26 -7.08 -7.20
C SER A 103 4.06 -5.57 -7.19
N LEU A 104 2.81 -5.10 -7.17
CA LEU A 104 2.49 -3.68 -7.16
C LEU A 104 2.49 -3.09 -5.75
N GLY A 105 2.11 -3.84 -4.72
CA GLY A 105 2.04 -3.35 -3.35
C GLY A 105 3.33 -3.52 -2.52
N GLY A 106 4.47 -3.86 -3.14
CA GLY A 106 5.73 -4.05 -2.42
C GLY A 106 6.26 -2.78 -1.76
N ASP A 107 5.99 -1.63 -2.37
CA ASP A 107 6.26 -0.29 -1.85
C ASP A 107 5.46 0.05 -0.57
N ASN A 108 4.26 -0.51 -0.42
CA ASN A 108 3.44 -0.38 0.79
C ASN A 108 4.19 -0.83 2.05
N LEU A 109 5.15 -1.76 1.92
CA LEU A 109 5.98 -2.20 3.04
C LEU A 109 6.78 -1.06 3.67
N ALA A 110 7.24 -0.10 2.87
CA ALA A 110 7.96 1.08 3.37
C ALA A 110 7.07 1.97 4.24
N VAL A 111 5.74 1.87 4.10
CA VAL A 111 4.78 2.52 4.99
C VAL A 111 4.43 1.61 6.17
N TYR A 112 4.17 0.33 5.94
CA TYR A 112 3.71 -0.61 6.99
C TYR A 112 4.75 -0.88 8.07
N ILE A 113 6.01 -1.11 7.67
CA ILE A 113 7.12 -1.44 8.57
C ILE A 113 7.31 -0.39 9.66
N PRO A 114 7.55 0.91 9.37
CA PRO A 114 7.73 1.91 10.40
C PRO A 114 6.44 2.13 11.20
N TRP A 115 5.27 1.91 10.60
CA TRP A 115 4.01 2.18 11.27
C TRP A 115 3.68 1.15 12.35
N VAL A 116 3.94 -0.14 12.10
CA VAL A 116 3.61 -1.22 13.04
C VAL A 116 4.49 -1.25 14.29
N THR A 117 5.69 -0.66 14.23
CA THR A 117 6.66 -0.64 15.34
C THR A 117 6.02 -0.23 16.66
N ASN A 118 5.29 0.89 16.64
CA ASN A 118 4.70 1.53 17.82
C ASN A 118 3.25 1.10 18.10
N LEU A 119 2.71 0.12 17.38
CA LEU A 119 1.33 -0.32 17.54
C LEU A 119 1.21 -1.49 18.53
N ASN A 120 0.16 -1.46 19.35
CA ASN A 120 -0.24 -2.58 20.18
C ASN A 120 -1.11 -3.58 19.38
N ILE A 121 -1.27 -4.80 19.90
CA ILE A 121 -1.97 -5.90 19.22
C ILE A 121 -3.41 -5.55 18.84
N GLN A 122 -4.12 -4.82 19.72
CA GLN A 122 -5.49 -4.37 19.46
C GLN A 122 -5.56 -3.41 18.27
N SER A 123 -4.62 -2.47 18.17
CA SER A 123 -4.55 -1.56 17.03
C SER A 123 -4.25 -2.31 15.74
N ILE A 124 -3.35 -3.29 15.77
CA ILE A 124 -3.05 -4.14 14.62
C ILE A 124 -4.31 -4.88 14.15
N MET A 125 -5.09 -5.46 15.06
CA MET A 125 -6.35 -6.15 14.71
C MET A 125 -7.35 -5.20 14.05
N ILE A 126 -7.54 -3.99 14.58
CA ILE A 126 -8.46 -3.01 14.01
C ILE A 126 -8.00 -2.59 12.60
N ILE A 127 -6.70 -2.35 12.41
CA ILE A 127 -6.13 -1.99 11.09
C ILE A 127 -6.32 -3.13 10.09
N THR A 128 -6.06 -4.37 10.50
CA THR A 128 -6.30 -5.55 9.65
C THR A 128 -7.75 -5.61 9.19
N LEU A 129 -8.72 -5.39 10.09
CA LEU A 129 -10.14 -5.36 9.74
C LEU A 129 -10.46 -4.25 8.74
N VAL A 130 -9.94 -3.04 8.98
CA VAL A 130 -10.10 -1.90 8.07
C VAL A 130 -9.53 -2.22 6.69
N PHE A 131 -8.32 -2.79 6.62
CA PHE A 131 -7.69 -3.15 5.35
C PHE A 131 -8.52 -4.19 4.60
N ILE A 132 -9.02 -5.23 5.27
CA ILE A 132 -9.92 -6.23 4.64
C ILE A 132 -11.16 -5.55 4.06
N CYS A 133 -11.83 -4.71 4.85
CA CYS A 133 -13.02 -3.97 4.39
C CYS A 133 -12.69 -3.07 3.19
N CYS A 134 -11.56 -2.35 3.25
CA CYS A 134 -11.13 -1.48 2.16
C CYS A 134 -10.72 -2.26 0.90
N SER A 135 -10.05 -3.42 1.00
CA SER A 135 -9.71 -4.28 -0.13
C SER A 135 -10.97 -4.82 -0.82
N ILE A 136 -11.97 -5.24 -0.05
CA ILE A 136 -13.28 -5.67 -0.58
C ILE A 136 -13.95 -4.49 -1.30
N ALA A 137 -14.06 -3.34 -0.62
CA ALA A 137 -14.68 -2.14 -1.19
C ALA A 137 -13.97 -1.69 -2.48
N MET A 138 -12.64 -1.66 -2.48
CA MET A 138 -11.82 -1.32 -3.64
C MET A 138 -12.11 -2.25 -4.83
N THR A 139 -12.20 -3.56 -4.60
CA THR A 139 -12.49 -4.54 -5.65
C THR A 139 -13.89 -4.34 -6.23
N LEU A 140 -14.89 -4.07 -5.39
CA LEU A 140 -16.26 -3.79 -5.83
C LEU A 140 -16.33 -2.48 -6.62
N ILE A 141 -15.67 -1.42 -6.12
CA ILE A 141 -15.57 -0.13 -6.78
C ILE A 141 -14.90 -0.29 -8.16
N ALA A 142 -13.81 -1.07 -8.25
CA ALA A 142 -13.16 -1.35 -9.53
C ALA A 142 -14.14 -1.99 -10.53
N LYS A 143 -15.00 -2.91 -10.07
CA LYS A 143 -16.00 -3.54 -10.94
C LYS A 143 -17.05 -2.55 -11.42
N SER A 144 -17.46 -1.59 -10.59
CA SER A 144 -18.43 -0.55 -10.97
C SER A 144 -17.83 0.50 -11.90
N ILE A 145 -16.60 0.94 -11.64
CA ILE A 145 -15.92 2.00 -12.39
C ILE A 145 -15.66 1.60 -13.84
N ILE A 146 -15.50 0.31 -14.14
CA ILE A 146 -15.15 -0.16 -15.48
C ILE A 146 -16.19 0.21 -16.56
N LEU A 147 -17.42 0.50 -16.15
CA LEU A 147 -18.50 0.93 -17.03
C LEU A 147 -18.35 2.40 -17.46
N ILE A 148 -17.49 3.19 -16.79
CA ILE A 148 -17.35 4.63 -16.95
C ILE A 148 -15.97 4.96 -17.55
N LYS A 149 -15.86 4.92 -18.89
CA LYS A 149 -14.60 5.16 -19.62
C LYS A 149 -13.86 6.47 -19.24
N PRO A 150 -14.53 7.62 -19.04
CA PRO A 150 -13.85 8.86 -18.62
C PRO A 150 -13.15 8.71 -17.27
N LEU A 151 -13.75 7.94 -16.35
CA LEU A 151 -13.19 7.73 -15.02
C LEU A 151 -11.92 6.88 -15.08
N ILE A 152 -11.90 5.84 -15.92
CA ILE A 152 -10.70 5.03 -16.17
C ILE A 152 -9.54 5.90 -16.69
N TYR A 153 -9.84 6.81 -17.63
CA TYR A 153 -8.84 7.73 -18.18
C TYR A 153 -8.27 8.67 -17.11
N LEU A 154 -9.14 9.27 -16.29
CA LEU A 154 -8.72 10.14 -15.18
C LEU A 154 -7.86 9.39 -14.17
N LEU A 155 -8.29 8.18 -13.75
CA LEU A 155 -7.54 7.36 -12.80
C LEU A 155 -6.14 7.06 -13.36
N LYS A 156 -6.04 6.62 -14.61
CA LYS A 156 -4.76 6.34 -15.27
C LYS A 156 -3.86 7.59 -15.38
N ARG A 157 -4.44 8.77 -15.56
CA ARG A 157 -3.69 10.02 -15.68
C ARG A 157 -3.18 10.52 -14.33
N TYR A 158 -3.95 10.34 -13.26
CA TYR A 158 -3.67 10.95 -11.96
C TYR A 158 -3.09 10.01 -10.90
N SER A 159 -3.13 8.69 -11.08
CA SER A 159 -2.66 7.77 -10.05
C SER A 159 -1.21 7.97 -9.65
N GLY A 160 -0.31 8.16 -10.61
CA GLY A 160 1.09 8.40 -10.31
C GLY A 160 1.28 9.65 -9.43
N TYR A 161 0.44 10.67 -9.57
CA TYR A 161 0.46 11.84 -8.69
C TYR A 161 -0.09 11.50 -7.30
N CYS A 162 -1.19 10.75 -7.22
CA CYS A 162 -1.77 10.31 -5.95
C CYS A 162 -0.77 9.48 -5.12
N THR A 163 -0.14 8.47 -5.73
CA THR A 163 0.87 7.63 -5.07
C THR A 163 2.05 8.47 -4.57
N LYS A 164 2.57 9.37 -5.42
CA LYS A 164 3.67 10.27 -5.05
C LYS A 164 3.33 11.21 -3.90
N LEU A 165 2.12 11.76 -3.86
CA LEU A 165 1.68 12.59 -2.74
C LEU A 165 1.65 11.78 -1.44
N VAL A 166 1.14 10.55 -1.48
CA VAL A 166 1.05 9.68 -0.31
C VAL A 166 2.45 9.29 0.18
N TYR A 167 3.39 9.01 -0.72
CA TYR A 167 4.79 8.78 -0.37
C TYR A 167 5.46 10.01 0.22
N LEU A 168 5.21 11.20 -0.34
CA LEU A 168 5.75 12.45 0.17
C LEU A 168 5.30 12.68 1.62
N PHE A 169 3.98 12.66 1.87
CA PHE A 169 3.43 12.90 3.21
C PHE A 169 3.80 11.79 4.20
N SER A 170 3.74 10.53 3.78
CA SER A 170 4.11 9.40 4.64
C SER A 170 5.60 9.41 4.96
N GLY A 171 6.45 9.70 3.95
CA GLY A 171 7.90 9.76 4.10
C GLY A 171 8.34 10.84 5.08
N ILE A 172 7.83 12.07 4.92
CA ILE A 172 8.09 13.18 5.86
C ILE A 172 7.66 12.80 7.27
N ARG A 173 6.46 12.24 7.43
CA ARG A 173 5.92 11.84 8.73
C ARG A 173 6.75 10.73 9.40
N ILE A 174 7.21 9.74 8.64
CA ILE A 174 8.04 8.65 9.14
C ILE A 174 9.38 9.18 9.64
N ILE A 175 10.04 10.06 8.87
CA ILE A 175 11.30 10.70 9.26
C ILE A 175 11.13 11.54 10.53
N TYR A 176 10.04 12.29 10.62
CA TYR A 176 9.75 13.13 11.78
C TYR A 176 9.50 12.29 13.04
N ASN A 177 8.64 11.28 12.95
CA ASN A 177 8.24 10.45 14.08
C ASN A 177 9.36 9.52 14.58
N SER A 178 10.28 9.11 13.70
CA SER A 178 11.39 8.24 14.08
C SER A 178 12.53 8.99 14.79
N HIS A 179 12.54 10.32 14.72
CA HIS A 179 13.65 11.16 15.17
C HIS A 179 15.01 10.78 14.55
N VAL A 180 15.02 10.14 13.37
CA VAL A 180 16.25 9.66 12.71
C VAL A 180 17.27 10.78 12.50
N ILE A 181 16.81 11.99 12.14
CA ILE A 181 17.67 13.16 11.91
C ILE A 181 18.39 13.56 13.21
N ARG A 182 17.69 13.56 14.35
CA ARG A 182 18.28 13.92 15.64
C ARG A 182 19.38 12.93 16.05
N HIS A 183 19.15 11.64 15.79
CA HIS A 183 20.16 10.62 16.05
C HIS A 183 21.36 10.73 15.13
N LEU A 184 21.15 10.99 13.84
CA LEU A 184 22.24 11.19 12.88
C LEU A 184 23.12 12.39 13.25
N ILE A 185 22.51 13.51 13.65
CA ILE A 185 23.26 14.69 14.09
C ILE A 185 24.03 14.42 15.39
N ALA A 186 23.49 13.61 16.31
CA ALA A 186 24.14 13.30 17.57
C ALA A 186 25.33 12.33 17.46
N ILE A 187 25.48 11.63 16.33
CA ILE A 187 26.58 10.69 16.05
C ILE A 187 27.75 11.38 15.33
N ILE A 188 27.50 12.55 14.72
CA ILE A 188 28.51 13.42 14.08
C ILE A 188 29.14 14.32 15.14
#